data_AF-R4Z224-F1
#
_entry.id   AF-R4Z224-F1
#
_cell.length_a   1.000
_cell.length_b   1.000
_cell.length_c   1.000
_cell.angle_alpha   90.00
_cell.angle_beta   90.00
_cell.angle_gamma   90.00
#
_symmetry.space_group_name_H-M   'P 1'
#
loop_
_entity.id
_entity.type
_entity.pdbx_description
1 polymer ?
#
loop_
_entity_poly.entity_id
_entity_poly.type
_entity_poly.pdbx_seq_one_letter_code
_entity_poly.pdbx_strand_id
1 'polypeptide(L)'
;MKPIANAPAQATNRPVTPTRPRTRLEAAIDALMERASTLPDEAVTKAWAATKLAGFLPVLPAFAAAMFGTLPLDPAANRRRAQRLPGALSASDPTVLGNNIHLDPNECYVITSDLHRSLPGARDWPRMQRTDRLYGVLLDHYGEHGWGLVEAGDVEDLWMVGGSAVGAAIDGLRLLGAALWPIDQRFSHAAARNQVRQIVNNHAATYATIADQFASQGRYWRISGNHDDSLSRPEVALALRLIIPGFAVQDLISLGEPGETPEAVLTHGHLTDPWNGPRGAWRGRIVTWLANSIADLRGHELGITGSEAREALLGGRAGNRLRSIRGPFSMDRDQFTLNETEIHEAFADCFGEEAGPWLVLGHTHVPGDGPWDPGTNSRYRRYVNAGSGVGERFLTAVEWDGTSNDRRPVLMAYARRSDVEVPPAVTDSTDPAHRIAVRPGPMQTIGSIDGEPVVKMELRAPATPAHG
;
A
#
# COMPACT_ATOMS: atom_id res chain seq x y z
N MET A 1 7.83 39.31 22.44
CA MET A 1 7.68 38.25 21.42
C MET A 1 6.39 38.54 20.66
N LYS A 2 6.47 38.86 19.37
CA LYS A 2 5.29 39.08 18.52
C LYS A 2 4.80 37.73 18.00
N PRO A 3 3.48 37.49 17.91
CA PRO A 3 2.95 36.29 17.29
C PRO A 3 3.17 36.39 15.78
N ILE A 4 3.85 35.40 15.20
CA ILE A 4 3.93 35.22 13.76
C ILE A 4 2.61 34.58 13.33
N ALA A 5 1.80 35.33 12.59
CA ALA A 5 0.57 34.82 12.01
C ALA A 5 0.93 33.80 10.91
N ASN A 6 0.58 32.53 11.13
CA ASN A 6 0.63 31.49 10.11
C ASN A 6 -0.43 31.80 9.06
N ALA A 7 0.00 32.30 7.90
CA ALA A 7 -0.81 32.24 6.69
C ALA A 7 -0.71 30.79 6.15
N PRO A 8 -1.82 30.13 5.78
CA PRO A 8 -1.77 28.83 5.14
C PRO A 8 -1.07 28.98 3.79
N ALA A 9 0.00 28.22 3.57
CA ALA A 9 0.59 28.09 2.25
C ALA A 9 -0.46 27.49 1.32
N GLN A 10 -1.08 28.32 0.47
CA GLN A 10 -1.85 27.83 -0.66
C GLN A 10 -0.85 27.19 -1.63
N ALA A 11 -0.69 25.87 -1.53
CA ALA A 11 -0.03 25.08 -2.55
C ALA A 11 -0.75 25.34 -3.88
N THR A 12 -0.12 26.11 -4.76
CA THR A 12 -0.67 26.33 -6.10
C THR A 12 -0.67 25.00 -6.83
N ASN A 13 -1.84 24.54 -7.28
CA ASN A 13 -2.01 23.43 -8.23
C ASN A 13 -1.31 23.74 -9.57
N ARG A 14 0.02 23.78 -9.59
CA ARG A 14 0.77 23.85 -10.84
C ARG A 14 0.85 22.44 -11.41
N PRO A 15 0.37 22.20 -12.63
CA PRO A 15 0.60 20.93 -13.32
C PRO A 15 2.09 20.66 -13.38
N VAL A 16 2.50 19.45 -13.01
CA VAL A 16 3.90 19.05 -13.12
C VAL A 16 4.24 19.03 -14.62
N THR A 17 5.06 19.98 -15.05
CA THR A 17 5.41 20.15 -16.47
C THR A 17 6.61 19.25 -16.77
N PRO A 18 6.48 18.20 -17.60
CA PRO A 18 7.61 17.32 -17.89
C PRO A 18 8.67 18.05 -18.71
N THR A 19 9.94 17.86 -18.36
CA THR A 19 11.12 18.48 -18.98
C THR A 19 11.49 17.92 -20.36
N ARG A 20 10.76 16.90 -20.85
CA ARG A 20 11.00 16.25 -22.16
C ARG A 20 9.88 16.59 -23.16
N PRO A 21 10.21 16.88 -24.44
CA PRO A 21 9.20 17.06 -25.49
C PRO A 21 8.37 15.78 -25.68
N ARG A 22 7.03 15.96 -25.73
CA ARG A 22 6.06 14.87 -25.89
C ARG A 22 6.13 14.25 -27.28
N THR A 23 5.94 12.94 -27.36
CA THR A 23 5.75 12.27 -28.66
C THR A 23 4.38 12.56 -29.25
N ARG A 24 4.18 12.37 -30.57
CA ARG A 24 2.85 12.50 -31.20
C ARG A 24 1.80 11.59 -30.55
N LEU A 25 2.20 10.38 -30.17
CA LEU A 25 1.33 9.42 -29.49
C LEU A 25 0.94 9.91 -28.09
N GLU A 26 1.91 10.40 -27.32
CA GLU A 26 1.63 10.99 -26.00
C GLU A 26 0.69 12.19 -26.11
N ALA A 27 0.92 13.09 -27.06
CA ALA A 27 0.05 14.23 -27.30
C ALA A 27 -1.38 13.80 -27.66
N ALA A 28 -1.55 12.75 -28.46
CA ALA A 28 -2.87 12.21 -28.80
C ALA A 28 -3.58 11.59 -27.58
N ILE A 29 -2.85 10.85 -26.74
CA ILE A 29 -3.40 10.32 -25.48
C ILE A 29 -3.78 11.46 -24.53
N ASP A 30 -2.96 12.49 -24.41
CA ASP A 30 -3.25 13.64 -23.56
C ASP A 30 -4.51 14.39 -24.03
N ALA A 31 -4.66 14.61 -25.35
CA ALA A 31 -5.87 15.21 -25.91
C ALA A 31 -7.12 14.34 -25.68
N LEU A 32 -6.97 13.00 -25.70
CA LEU A 32 -8.05 12.10 -25.32
C LEU A 32 -8.42 12.25 -23.84
N MET A 33 -7.43 12.36 -22.94
CA MET A 33 -7.70 12.56 -21.51
C MET A 33 -8.38 13.90 -21.23
N GLU A 34 -7.93 14.97 -21.89
CA GLU A 34 -8.56 16.30 -21.79
C GLU A 34 -10.03 16.22 -22.22
N ARG A 35 -10.31 15.58 -23.36
CA ARG A 35 -11.69 15.36 -23.80
C ARG A 35 -12.47 14.50 -22.81
N ALA A 36 -11.89 13.41 -22.32
CA ALA A 36 -12.55 12.51 -21.36
C ALA A 36 -12.94 13.24 -20.08
N SER A 37 -12.10 14.16 -19.58
CA SER A 37 -12.37 14.96 -18.38
C SER A 37 -13.59 15.90 -18.48
N THR A 38 -14.08 16.14 -19.69
CA THR A 38 -15.29 16.97 -19.94
C THR A 38 -16.58 16.15 -20.06
N LEU A 39 -16.49 14.82 -20.06
CA LEU A 39 -17.64 13.94 -20.22
C LEU A 39 -18.36 13.68 -18.88
N PRO A 40 -19.66 13.35 -18.90
CA PRO A 40 -20.39 13.00 -17.67
C PRO A 40 -19.93 11.65 -17.11
N ASP A 41 -19.28 11.68 -15.95
CA ASP A 41 -18.65 10.50 -15.32
C ASP A 41 -19.62 9.33 -15.11
N GLU A 42 -20.82 9.58 -14.56
CA GLU A 42 -21.75 8.51 -14.22
C GLU A 42 -22.24 7.73 -15.46
N ALA A 43 -22.60 8.42 -16.53
CA ALA A 43 -23.11 7.79 -17.74
C ALA A 43 -22.01 6.99 -18.45
N VAL A 44 -20.79 7.56 -18.53
CA VAL A 44 -19.65 6.91 -19.17
C VAL A 44 -19.20 5.68 -18.40
N THR A 45 -19.08 5.78 -17.07
CA THR A 45 -18.62 4.67 -16.23
C THR A 45 -19.58 3.49 -16.26
N LYS A 46 -20.90 3.73 -16.14
CA LYS A 46 -21.91 2.67 -16.24
C LYS A 46 -21.92 2.01 -17.61
N ALA A 47 -21.90 2.79 -18.68
CA ALA A 47 -21.87 2.26 -20.05
C ALA A 47 -20.60 1.44 -20.33
N TRP A 48 -19.45 1.95 -19.88
CA TRP A 48 -18.17 1.25 -20.01
C TRP A 48 -18.15 -0.05 -19.19
N ALA A 49 -18.59 -0.01 -17.93
CA ALA A 49 -18.65 -1.18 -17.07
C ALA A 49 -19.57 -2.27 -17.64
N ALA A 50 -20.74 -1.92 -18.18
CA ALA A 50 -21.62 -2.86 -18.87
C ALA A 50 -20.93 -3.49 -20.09
N THR A 51 -20.22 -2.69 -20.87
CA THR A 51 -19.47 -3.14 -22.05
C THR A 51 -18.36 -4.12 -21.65
N LYS A 52 -17.60 -3.82 -20.59
CA LYS A 52 -16.54 -4.69 -20.06
C LYS A 52 -17.06 -6.05 -19.66
N LEU A 53 -18.11 -6.08 -18.85
CA LEU A 53 -18.68 -7.34 -18.36
C LEU A 53 -19.27 -8.16 -19.52
N ALA A 54 -19.97 -7.51 -20.46
CA ALA A 54 -20.49 -8.18 -21.65
C ALA A 54 -19.37 -8.79 -22.51
N GLY A 55 -18.24 -8.07 -22.68
CA GLY A 55 -17.06 -8.56 -23.40
C GLY A 55 -16.30 -9.67 -22.66
N PHE A 56 -16.38 -9.72 -21.33
CA PHE A 56 -15.72 -10.74 -20.51
C PHE A 56 -16.49 -12.06 -20.46
N LEU A 57 -17.83 -12.04 -20.53
CA LEU A 57 -18.67 -13.24 -20.45
C LEU A 57 -18.24 -14.38 -21.39
N PRO A 58 -17.90 -14.14 -22.68
CA PRO A 58 -17.46 -15.21 -23.58
C PRO A 58 -16.12 -15.85 -23.19
N VAL A 59 -15.24 -15.12 -22.51
CA VAL A 59 -13.91 -15.62 -22.12
C VAL A 59 -13.86 -16.17 -20.69
N LEU A 60 -14.93 -15.97 -19.91
CA LEU A 60 -15.05 -16.44 -18.53
C LEU A 60 -14.72 -17.94 -18.36
N PRO A 61 -15.17 -18.88 -19.22
CA PRO A 61 -14.82 -20.30 -19.05
C PRO A 61 -13.31 -20.57 -19.20
N ALA A 62 -12.67 -19.93 -20.18
CA ALA A 62 -11.23 -20.07 -20.39
C ALA A 62 -10.43 -19.44 -19.24
N PHE A 63 -10.86 -18.28 -18.76
CA PHE A 63 -10.29 -17.64 -17.57
C PHE A 63 -10.44 -18.53 -16.32
N ALA A 64 -11.62 -19.09 -16.07
CA ALA A 64 -11.84 -20.00 -14.95
C ALA A 64 -10.93 -21.23 -15.05
N ALA A 65 -10.83 -21.85 -16.23
CA ALA A 65 -9.93 -22.98 -16.44
C ALA A 65 -8.45 -22.61 -16.16
N ALA A 66 -7.99 -21.44 -16.62
CA ALA A 66 -6.63 -20.96 -16.36
C ALA A 66 -6.40 -20.66 -14.87
N MET A 67 -7.37 -20.03 -14.20
CA MET A 67 -7.32 -19.77 -12.75
C MET A 67 -7.21 -21.09 -11.99
N PHE A 68 -8.20 -21.98 -12.12
CA PHE A 68 -8.27 -23.23 -11.36
C PHE A 68 -7.14 -24.21 -11.70
N GLY A 69 -6.66 -24.22 -12.95
CA GLY A 69 -5.56 -25.09 -13.38
C GLY A 69 -4.20 -24.73 -12.79
N THR A 70 -4.03 -23.50 -12.30
CA THR A 70 -2.74 -23.02 -11.77
C THR A 70 -2.71 -22.91 -10.24
N LEU A 71 -3.88 -22.85 -9.58
CA LEU A 71 -4.02 -22.81 -8.10
C LEU A 71 -3.15 -23.83 -7.33
N PRO A 72 -2.95 -25.09 -7.78
CA PRO A 72 -2.16 -26.06 -7.00
C PRO A 72 -0.64 -25.82 -7.06
N LEU A 73 -0.14 -25.12 -8.08
CA LEU A 73 1.30 -24.93 -8.32
C LEU A 73 1.87 -23.74 -7.55
N ASP A 74 1.03 -22.76 -7.23
CA ASP A 74 1.45 -21.51 -6.62
C ASP A 74 1.77 -21.61 -5.13
N PRO A 75 1.01 -22.35 -4.30
CA PRO A 75 1.35 -22.52 -2.89
C PRO A 75 2.77 -23.07 -2.71
N ALA A 76 3.16 -24.08 -3.50
CA ALA A 76 4.48 -24.67 -3.43
C ALA A 76 5.59 -23.72 -3.91
N ALA A 77 5.34 -22.92 -4.96
CA ALA A 77 6.30 -21.94 -5.45
C ALA A 77 6.49 -20.77 -4.49
N ASN A 78 5.41 -20.28 -3.87
CA ASN A 78 5.47 -19.19 -2.90
C ASN A 78 6.03 -19.62 -1.56
N ARG A 79 5.67 -20.83 -1.09
CA ARG A 79 6.32 -21.43 0.08
C ARG A 79 7.84 -21.49 -0.09
N ARG A 80 8.32 -21.92 -1.26
CA ARG A 80 9.76 -21.91 -1.57
C ARG A 80 10.38 -20.51 -1.54
N ARG A 81 9.64 -19.46 -1.91
CA ARG A 81 10.12 -18.08 -1.81
C ARG A 81 10.17 -17.62 -0.36
N ALA A 82 9.09 -17.84 0.40
CA ALA A 82 9.03 -17.53 1.82
C ALA A 82 10.16 -18.20 2.61
N GLN A 83 10.42 -19.49 2.34
CA GLN A 83 11.52 -20.25 2.96
C GLN A 83 12.92 -19.76 2.59
N ARG A 84 13.09 -19.13 1.42
CA ARG A 84 14.41 -18.64 0.96
C ARG A 84 14.69 -17.21 1.41
N LEU A 85 13.65 -16.41 1.66
CA LEU A 85 13.78 -15.00 1.98
C LEU A 85 14.71 -14.74 3.20
N PRO A 86 14.55 -15.42 4.35
CA PRO A 86 15.44 -15.24 5.51
C PRO A 86 16.92 -15.52 5.19
N GLY A 87 17.20 -16.66 4.55
CA GLY A 87 18.56 -17.05 4.19
C GLY A 87 19.17 -16.11 3.16
N ALA A 88 18.37 -15.62 2.23
CA ALA A 88 18.80 -14.64 1.24
C ALA A 88 19.18 -13.29 1.87
N LEU A 89 18.44 -12.84 2.89
CA LEU A 89 18.77 -11.64 3.66
C LEU A 89 20.12 -11.79 4.36
N SER A 90 20.33 -12.91 5.05
CA SER A 90 21.59 -13.20 5.74
C SER A 90 22.78 -13.31 4.78
N ALA A 91 22.59 -13.94 3.63
CA ALA A 91 23.63 -14.14 2.64
C ALA A 91 23.81 -12.96 1.67
N SER A 92 22.96 -11.92 1.77
CA SER A 92 22.85 -10.85 0.76
C SER A 92 22.71 -11.40 -0.67
N ASP A 93 21.92 -12.46 -0.86
CA ASP A 93 21.79 -13.18 -2.14
C ASP A 93 20.97 -12.36 -3.16
N PRO A 94 21.60 -11.82 -4.22
CA PRO A 94 20.93 -10.95 -5.18
C PRO A 94 19.89 -11.70 -6.04
N THR A 95 19.93 -13.03 -6.09
CA THR A 95 19.02 -13.82 -6.93
C THR A 95 17.63 -13.97 -6.32
N VAL A 96 17.51 -13.80 -5.00
CA VAL A 96 16.25 -13.89 -4.26
C VAL A 96 15.73 -12.51 -3.90
N LEU A 97 16.63 -11.60 -3.52
CA LEU A 97 16.22 -10.31 -2.99
C LEU A 97 15.87 -9.29 -4.10
N GLY A 98 16.33 -9.44 -5.34
CA GLY A 98 16.00 -8.48 -6.41
C GLY A 98 16.70 -7.11 -6.21
N ASN A 99 15.97 -6.00 -6.36
CA ASN A 99 16.51 -4.65 -6.21
C ASN A 99 16.41 -4.16 -4.74
N ASN A 100 17.52 -4.25 -4.00
CA ASN A 100 17.54 -3.94 -2.56
C ASN A 100 18.55 -2.86 -2.25
N ILE A 101 18.25 -2.13 -1.18
CA ILE A 101 19.15 -1.14 -0.60
C ILE A 101 19.22 -1.33 0.91
N HIS A 102 20.28 -0.77 1.47
CA HIS A 102 20.51 -0.70 2.90
C HIS A 102 20.37 0.75 3.33
N LEU A 103 19.65 0.98 4.43
CA LEU A 103 19.56 2.29 5.08
C LEU A 103 20.18 2.21 6.49
N ASP A 104 20.63 3.36 6.99
CA ASP A 104 21.26 3.46 8.30
C ASP A 104 20.20 3.23 9.40
N PRO A 105 20.35 2.22 10.28
CA PRO A 105 19.41 1.95 11.36
C PRO A 105 19.39 3.05 12.43
N ASN A 106 20.38 3.95 12.46
CA ASN A 106 20.46 5.07 13.40
C ASN A 106 19.64 6.31 12.97
N GLU A 107 19.12 6.33 11.75
CA GLU A 107 18.23 7.40 11.28
C GLU A 107 16.76 7.11 11.63
N CYS A 108 15.92 8.15 11.57
CA CYS A 108 14.49 8.01 11.82
C CYS A 108 13.71 7.86 10.51
N TYR A 109 12.77 6.91 10.44
CA TYR A 109 11.93 6.67 9.27
C TYR A 109 10.45 6.59 9.63
N VAL A 110 9.60 7.18 8.81
CA VAL A 110 8.16 6.91 8.78
C VAL A 110 7.85 6.04 7.57
N ILE A 111 7.11 4.96 7.80
CA ILE A 111 6.85 3.91 6.82
C ILE A 111 5.34 3.79 6.62
N THR A 112 4.87 4.04 5.41
CA THR A 112 3.45 3.98 5.03
C THR A 112 3.27 3.05 3.85
N SER A 113 2.15 2.33 3.75
CA SER A 113 1.86 1.44 2.62
C SER A 113 0.47 1.70 2.05
N ASP A 114 0.04 0.97 1.02
CA ASP A 114 -1.37 0.77 0.66
C ASP A 114 -2.16 2.11 0.57
N LEU A 115 -1.51 3.15 0.06
CA LEU A 115 -2.09 4.49 -0.03
C LEU A 115 -3.10 4.57 -1.19
N HIS A 116 -3.00 3.66 -2.16
CA HIS A 116 -3.91 3.52 -3.30
C HIS A 116 -4.28 4.87 -3.95
N ARG A 117 -3.27 5.75 -4.15
CA ARG A 117 -3.47 7.02 -4.85
C ARG A 117 -3.99 6.73 -6.24
N SER A 118 -5.23 7.13 -6.46
CA SER A 118 -6.04 6.68 -7.59
C SER A 118 -6.30 7.79 -8.60
N LEU A 119 -6.86 7.41 -9.75
CA LEU A 119 -7.38 8.33 -10.75
C LEU A 119 -8.52 9.19 -10.18
N PRO A 120 -8.74 10.41 -10.69
CA PRO A 120 -9.85 11.24 -10.24
C PRO A 120 -11.19 10.56 -10.57
N GLY A 121 -12.14 10.63 -9.64
CA GLY A 121 -13.50 10.10 -9.84
C GLY A 121 -14.08 9.44 -8.60
N ALA A 122 -15.14 8.66 -8.81
CA ALA A 122 -15.86 7.93 -7.76
C ALA A 122 -15.06 6.75 -7.16
N ARG A 123 -13.82 6.52 -7.61
CA ARG A 123 -12.90 5.45 -7.18
C ARG A 123 -11.65 5.98 -6.51
N ASP A 124 -11.65 7.26 -6.16
CA ASP A 124 -10.52 7.88 -5.51
C ASP A 124 -10.47 7.49 -4.04
N TRP A 125 -9.87 6.32 -3.75
CA TRP A 125 -9.87 5.70 -2.42
C TRP A 125 -9.45 6.67 -1.31
N PRO A 126 -8.33 7.42 -1.41
CA PRO A 126 -7.95 8.40 -0.40
C PRO A 126 -9.04 9.44 -0.10
N ARG A 127 -9.77 9.91 -1.12
CA ARG A 127 -10.86 10.88 -0.95
C ARG A 127 -12.13 10.23 -0.42
N MET A 128 -12.44 9.00 -0.85
CA MET A 128 -13.57 8.22 -0.33
C MET A 128 -13.41 7.92 1.16
N GLN A 129 -12.20 7.53 1.57
CA GLN A 129 -11.84 7.31 2.97
C GLN A 129 -11.52 8.59 3.72
N ARG A 130 -11.37 9.74 3.06
CA ARG A 130 -11.01 11.03 3.68
C ARG A 130 -9.66 10.96 4.41
N THR A 131 -8.71 10.24 3.83
CA THR A 131 -7.34 10.06 4.34
C THR A 131 -6.32 10.92 3.58
N ASP A 132 -6.69 11.47 2.42
CA ASP A 132 -5.83 12.35 1.60
C ASP A 132 -5.22 13.51 2.38
N ARG A 133 -6.04 14.24 3.15
CA ARG A 133 -5.58 15.37 3.98
C ARG A 133 -4.86 14.92 5.25
N LEU A 134 -5.20 13.75 5.79
CA LEU A 134 -4.49 13.17 6.93
C LEU A 134 -3.05 12.83 6.53
N TYR A 135 -2.87 12.25 5.34
CA TYR A 135 -1.54 11.97 4.81
C TYR A 135 -0.73 13.24 4.57
N GLY A 136 -1.36 14.32 4.09
CA GLY A 136 -0.71 15.63 4.00
C GLY A 136 -0.15 16.12 5.35
N VAL A 137 -0.93 16.06 6.42
CA VAL A 137 -0.47 16.44 7.77
C VAL A 137 0.64 15.51 8.28
N LEU A 138 0.57 14.21 7.99
CA LEU A 138 1.64 13.27 8.30
C LEU A 138 2.94 13.67 7.60
N LEU A 139 2.88 13.96 6.29
CA LEU A 139 4.04 14.35 5.50
C LEU A 139 4.67 15.64 6.03
N ASP A 140 3.87 16.66 6.32
CA ASP A 140 4.38 17.92 6.87
C ASP A 140 5.06 17.70 8.23
N HIS A 141 4.43 16.94 9.13
CA HIS A 141 5.01 16.62 10.44
C HIS A 141 6.37 15.94 10.31
N TYR A 142 6.48 14.86 9.52
CA TYR A 142 7.74 14.12 9.40
C TYR A 142 8.80 14.86 8.57
N GLY A 143 8.38 15.60 7.55
CA GLY A 143 9.27 16.38 6.71
C GLY A 143 9.94 17.51 7.49
N GLU A 144 9.19 18.23 8.33
CA GLU A 144 9.69 19.30 9.21
C GLU A 144 10.66 18.78 10.28
N HIS A 145 10.46 17.55 10.76
CA HIS A 145 11.32 16.93 11.78
C HIS A 145 12.50 16.15 11.21
N GLY A 146 12.71 16.17 9.88
CA GLY A 146 13.87 15.57 9.23
C GLY A 146 13.84 14.04 9.11
N TRP A 147 12.68 13.41 9.27
CA TRP A 147 12.54 11.95 9.18
C TRP A 147 12.60 11.46 7.72
N GLY A 148 13.15 10.29 7.48
CA GLY A 148 13.02 9.58 6.22
C GLY A 148 11.59 9.12 5.93
N LEU A 149 11.16 9.15 4.67
CA LEU A 149 9.87 8.59 4.22
C LEU A 149 10.11 7.32 3.39
N VAL A 150 9.54 6.21 3.84
CA VAL A 150 9.46 4.96 3.08
C VAL A 150 8.01 4.70 2.71
N GLU A 151 7.68 4.78 1.42
CA GLU A 151 6.38 4.32 0.93
C GLU A 151 6.51 2.84 0.53
N ALA A 152 5.93 1.94 1.33
CA ALA A 152 6.16 0.51 1.36
C ALA A 152 5.26 -0.32 0.43
N GLY A 153 4.86 0.23 -0.72
CA GLY A 153 4.08 -0.46 -1.76
C GLY A 153 2.59 -0.10 -1.83
N ASP A 154 1.96 -0.44 -2.96
CA ASP A 154 0.56 -0.15 -3.32
C ASP A 154 0.21 1.33 -3.17
N VAL A 155 1.11 2.16 -3.69
CA VAL A 155 1.10 3.59 -3.45
C VAL A 155 0.32 4.33 -4.51
N GLU A 156 0.60 4.03 -5.79
CA GLU A 156 -0.25 4.43 -6.90
C GLU A 156 -1.07 3.23 -7.33
N ASP A 157 -2.39 3.38 -7.42
CA ASP A 157 -3.19 2.24 -7.88
C ASP A 157 -3.16 2.14 -9.41
N LEU A 158 -2.27 1.30 -9.94
CA LEU A 158 -2.16 1.06 -11.39
C LEU A 158 -3.07 -0.08 -11.85
N TRP A 159 -3.72 -0.80 -10.93
CA TRP A 159 -4.66 -1.86 -11.27
C TRP A 159 -6.08 -1.31 -11.42
N MET A 160 -6.47 -0.43 -10.50
CA MET A 160 -7.78 0.21 -10.46
C MET A 160 -7.99 1.19 -11.61
N VAL A 161 -9.15 1.05 -12.25
CA VAL A 161 -9.61 1.83 -13.40
C VAL A 161 -11.14 1.83 -13.41
N GLY A 162 -11.74 2.82 -14.09
CA GLY A 162 -13.17 3.12 -13.98
C GLY A 162 -13.41 4.30 -13.04
N GLY A 163 -14.62 4.45 -12.50
CA GLY A 163 -14.96 5.53 -11.56
C GLY A 163 -15.11 6.94 -12.13
N SER A 164 -14.56 7.20 -13.30
CA SER A 164 -14.75 8.42 -14.09
C SER A 164 -14.62 8.14 -15.58
N ALA A 165 -14.95 9.14 -16.40
CA ALA A 165 -14.70 9.10 -17.83
C ALA A 165 -13.19 8.99 -18.15
N VAL A 166 -12.34 9.64 -17.35
CA VAL A 166 -10.87 9.48 -17.44
C VAL A 166 -10.46 8.05 -17.13
N GLY A 167 -10.99 7.47 -16.05
CA GLY A 167 -10.73 6.07 -15.69
C GLY A 167 -11.17 5.08 -16.77
N ALA A 168 -12.33 5.29 -17.38
CA ALA A 168 -12.81 4.49 -18.51
C ALA A 168 -11.91 4.63 -19.75
N ALA A 169 -11.43 5.84 -20.05
CA ALA A 169 -10.53 6.08 -21.16
C ALA A 169 -9.16 5.41 -20.94
N ILE A 170 -8.59 5.50 -19.74
CA ILE A 170 -7.36 4.77 -19.37
C ILE A 170 -7.54 3.27 -19.53
N ASP A 171 -8.66 2.72 -19.06
CA ASP A 171 -8.97 1.29 -19.20
C ASP A 171 -9.02 0.85 -20.69
N GLY A 172 -9.71 1.64 -21.53
CA GLY A 172 -9.75 1.41 -22.98
C GLY A 172 -8.35 1.46 -23.62
N LEU A 173 -7.50 2.41 -23.22
CA LEU A 173 -6.11 2.48 -23.66
C LEU A 173 -5.30 1.27 -23.18
N ARG A 174 -5.53 0.76 -21.97
CA ARG A 174 -4.86 -0.46 -21.47
C ARG A 174 -5.24 -1.68 -22.30
N LEU A 175 -6.52 -1.84 -22.63
CA LEU A 175 -7.00 -2.95 -23.48
C LEU A 175 -6.41 -2.87 -24.89
N LEU A 176 -6.41 -1.68 -25.50
CA LEU A 176 -5.78 -1.48 -26.81
C LEU A 176 -4.26 -1.73 -26.76
N GLY A 177 -3.60 -1.23 -25.72
CA GLY A 177 -2.18 -1.47 -25.50
C GLY A 177 -1.84 -2.93 -25.30
N ALA A 178 -2.69 -3.71 -24.62
CA ALA A 178 -2.54 -5.15 -24.48
C ALA A 178 -2.70 -5.88 -25.83
N ALA A 179 -3.69 -5.49 -26.65
CA ALA A 179 -3.90 -6.05 -27.98
C ALA A 179 -2.73 -5.78 -28.93
N LEU A 180 -2.11 -4.60 -28.83
CA LEU A 180 -0.97 -4.19 -29.66
C LEU A 180 0.38 -4.63 -29.10
N TRP A 181 0.45 -5.06 -27.83
CA TRP A 181 1.68 -5.39 -27.13
C TRP A 181 2.63 -6.34 -27.86
N PRO A 182 2.15 -7.44 -28.51
CA PRO A 182 3.04 -8.36 -29.22
C PRO A 182 3.74 -7.73 -30.43
N ILE A 183 3.21 -6.61 -30.94
CA ILE A 183 3.70 -5.92 -32.15
C ILE A 183 4.52 -4.69 -31.75
N ASP A 184 4.00 -3.87 -30.84
CA ASP A 184 4.62 -2.63 -30.39
C ASP A 184 4.23 -2.27 -28.95
N GLN A 185 5.22 -2.32 -28.06
CA GLN A 185 5.04 -2.02 -26.63
C GLN A 185 4.93 -0.52 -26.34
N ARG A 186 5.31 0.36 -27.28
CA ARG A 186 5.34 1.82 -27.07
C ARG A 186 3.98 2.37 -26.69
N PHE A 187 2.90 1.81 -27.24
CA PHE A 187 1.54 2.22 -26.91
C PHE A 187 1.19 1.90 -25.45
N SER A 188 1.43 0.68 -25.00
CA SER A 188 1.20 0.29 -23.60
C SER A 188 2.06 1.09 -22.63
N HIS A 189 3.32 1.36 -22.96
CA HIS A 189 4.19 2.24 -22.15
C HIS A 189 3.67 3.68 -22.11
N ALA A 190 3.13 4.20 -23.21
CA ALA A 190 2.54 5.54 -23.24
C ALA A 190 1.23 5.61 -22.41
N ALA A 191 0.37 4.60 -22.53
CA ALA A 191 -0.86 4.50 -21.74
C ALA A 191 -0.57 4.41 -20.23
N ALA A 192 0.34 3.53 -19.82
CA ALA A 192 0.73 3.37 -18.42
C ALA A 192 1.38 4.64 -17.84
N ARG A 193 2.28 5.30 -18.59
CA ARG A 193 2.83 6.60 -18.18
C ARG A 193 1.74 7.67 -18.03
N ASN A 194 0.76 7.69 -18.92
CA ASN A 194 -0.33 8.65 -18.83
C ASN A 194 -1.19 8.37 -17.58
N GLN A 195 -1.50 7.10 -17.26
CA GLN A 195 -2.19 6.73 -16.01
C GLN A 195 -1.43 7.27 -14.78
N VAL A 196 -0.11 7.04 -14.69
CA VAL A 196 0.73 7.59 -13.60
C VAL A 196 0.62 9.11 -13.55
N ARG A 197 0.71 9.81 -14.70
CA ARG A 197 0.56 11.29 -14.73
C ARG A 197 -0.81 11.75 -14.25
N GLN A 198 -1.89 11.05 -14.61
CA GLN A 198 -3.24 11.40 -14.14
C GLN A 198 -3.36 11.23 -12.62
N ILE A 199 -2.80 10.15 -12.07
CA ILE A 199 -2.73 9.92 -10.62
C ILE A 199 -1.92 11.04 -9.94
N VAL A 200 -0.73 11.35 -10.47
CA VAL A 200 0.12 12.41 -9.90
C VAL A 200 -0.57 13.76 -9.95
N ASN A 201 -1.22 14.11 -11.06
CA ASN A 201 -1.98 15.35 -11.17
C ASN A 201 -3.14 15.41 -10.18
N ASN A 202 -3.83 14.29 -9.95
CA ASN A 202 -4.92 14.20 -9.00
C ASN A 202 -4.47 14.37 -7.53
N HIS A 203 -3.21 14.02 -7.24
CA HIS A 203 -2.60 14.09 -5.91
C HIS A 203 -1.40 15.06 -5.88
N ALA A 204 -1.44 16.13 -6.68
CA ALA A 204 -0.28 16.97 -6.97
C ALA A 204 0.35 17.60 -5.71
N ALA A 205 -0.47 18.03 -4.75
CA ALA A 205 0.01 18.60 -3.48
C ALA A 205 0.86 17.59 -2.70
N THR A 206 0.41 16.34 -2.62
CA THR A 206 1.14 15.24 -1.97
C THR A 206 2.50 15.01 -2.62
N TYR A 207 2.56 14.94 -3.96
CA TYR A 207 3.82 14.75 -4.68
C TYR A 207 4.76 15.94 -4.56
N ALA A 208 4.24 17.17 -4.53
CA ALA A 208 5.04 18.36 -4.28
C ALA A 208 5.69 18.31 -2.89
N THR A 209 4.91 18.00 -1.84
CA THR A 209 5.44 17.83 -0.48
C THR A 209 6.51 16.73 -0.41
N ILE A 210 6.27 15.57 -1.04
CA ILE A 210 7.25 14.47 -1.09
C ILE A 210 8.54 14.93 -1.78
N ALA A 211 8.41 15.57 -2.95
CA ALA A 211 9.56 16.04 -3.72
C ALA A 211 10.39 17.07 -2.94
N ASP A 212 9.73 18.05 -2.34
CA ASP A 212 10.37 19.19 -1.68
C ASP A 212 10.93 18.81 -0.30
N GLN A 213 10.15 18.12 0.52
CA GLN A 213 10.51 17.87 1.93
C GLN A 213 11.30 16.59 2.14
N PHE A 214 11.27 15.61 1.21
CA PHE A 214 11.93 14.32 1.40
C PHE A 214 12.92 14.03 0.27
N ALA A 215 12.46 13.95 -0.97
CA ALA A 215 13.28 13.45 -2.08
C ALA A 215 14.43 14.40 -2.46
N SER A 216 14.21 15.72 -2.42
CA SER A 216 15.27 16.72 -2.68
C SER A 216 16.43 16.63 -1.68
N GLN A 217 16.19 16.04 -0.50
CA GLN A 217 17.14 15.87 0.59
C GLN A 217 17.69 14.44 0.67
N GLY A 218 17.34 13.56 -0.28
CA GLY A 218 17.74 12.16 -0.27
C GLY A 218 17.05 11.29 0.79
N ARG A 219 15.91 11.75 1.34
CA ARG A 219 15.17 11.12 2.44
C ARG A 219 13.88 10.40 2.00
N TYR A 220 13.84 9.91 0.76
CA TYR A 220 12.66 9.27 0.19
C TYR A 220 13.01 7.93 -0.48
N TRP A 221 12.27 6.89 -0.12
CA TRP A 221 12.42 5.54 -0.66
C TRP A 221 11.08 4.89 -0.98
N ARG A 222 11.07 3.97 -1.95
CA ARG A 222 9.86 3.34 -2.47
C ARG A 222 10.04 1.85 -2.62
N ILE A 223 9.21 1.07 -1.93
CA ILE A 223 9.12 -0.37 -2.16
C ILE A 223 8.00 -0.64 -3.17
N SER A 224 8.18 -1.62 -4.05
CA SER A 224 7.16 -2.05 -5.00
C SER A 224 6.08 -2.82 -4.26
N GLY A 225 4.83 -2.44 -4.48
CA GLY A 225 3.69 -3.30 -4.19
C GLY A 225 3.17 -4.06 -5.40
N ASN A 226 2.09 -4.80 -5.20
CA ASN A 226 1.42 -5.54 -6.27
C ASN A 226 0.73 -4.62 -7.28
N HIS A 227 0.12 -3.54 -6.84
CA HIS A 227 -0.48 -2.52 -7.70
C HIS A 227 0.57 -1.69 -8.44
N ASP A 228 1.85 -1.79 -8.05
CA ASP A 228 2.96 -1.05 -8.63
C ASP A 228 3.66 -1.81 -9.78
N ASP A 229 3.18 -3.00 -10.17
CA ASP A 229 3.83 -3.92 -11.14
C ASP A 229 4.36 -3.24 -12.41
N SER A 230 3.63 -2.22 -12.87
CA SER A 230 3.93 -1.47 -14.06
C SER A 230 5.15 -0.56 -13.93
N LEU A 231 5.54 -0.16 -12.72
CA LEU A 231 6.73 0.64 -12.40
C LEU A 231 8.03 -0.17 -12.51
N SER A 232 7.97 -1.50 -12.56
CA SER A 232 9.13 -2.34 -12.91
C SER A 232 9.70 -2.03 -14.29
N ARG A 233 8.89 -1.43 -15.17
CA ARG A 233 9.28 -0.99 -16.52
C ARG A 233 9.92 0.40 -16.44
N PRO A 234 11.21 0.58 -16.81
CA PRO A 234 11.89 1.86 -16.75
C PRO A 234 11.18 3.00 -17.50
N GLU A 235 10.52 2.67 -18.61
CA GLU A 235 9.74 3.62 -19.41
C GLU A 235 8.54 4.15 -18.63
N VAL A 236 7.90 3.35 -17.78
CA VAL A 236 6.75 3.79 -16.97
C VAL A 236 7.24 4.54 -15.74
N ALA A 237 8.24 4.02 -15.03
CA ALA A 237 8.88 4.68 -13.89
C ALA A 237 9.44 6.08 -14.22
N LEU A 238 9.78 6.33 -15.49
CA LEU A 238 10.18 7.66 -15.96
C LEU A 238 9.13 8.74 -15.62
N ALA A 239 7.84 8.41 -15.58
CA ALA A 239 6.81 9.38 -15.22
C ALA A 239 6.98 9.91 -13.78
N LEU A 240 7.41 9.07 -12.84
CA LEU A 240 7.69 9.48 -11.46
C LEU A 240 9.09 10.08 -11.30
N ARG A 241 10.10 9.57 -12.00
CA ARG A 241 11.48 10.12 -11.99
C ARG A 241 11.58 11.58 -12.42
N LEU A 242 10.64 12.05 -13.24
CA LEU A 242 10.56 13.46 -13.64
C LEU A 242 10.02 14.38 -12.54
N ILE A 243 9.50 13.82 -11.45
CA ILE A 243 8.76 14.51 -10.39
C ILE A 243 9.49 14.35 -9.06
N ILE A 244 9.93 13.13 -8.78
CA ILE A 244 10.65 12.74 -7.57
C ILE A 244 12.12 12.52 -7.97
N PRO A 245 13.04 13.41 -7.55
CA PRO A 245 14.47 13.24 -7.77
C PRO A 245 14.97 11.92 -7.20
N GLY A 246 15.84 11.22 -7.94
CA GLY A 246 16.42 9.96 -7.48
C GLY A 246 15.45 8.77 -7.43
N PHE A 247 14.22 8.90 -7.92
CA PHE A 247 13.21 7.85 -7.83
C PHE A 247 13.68 6.50 -8.39
N ALA A 248 13.68 5.51 -7.51
CA ALA A 248 13.87 4.10 -7.80
C ALA A 248 12.85 3.32 -6.98
N VAL A 249 12.43 2.16 -7.49
CA VAL A 249 11.55 1.23 -6.78
C VAL A 249 12.39 0.04 -6.33
N GLN A 250 12.30 -0.31 -5.06
CA GLN A 250 12.99 -1.41 -4.41
C GLN A 250 12.03 -2.59 -4.24
N ASP A 251 12.54 -3.81 -4.19
CA ASP A 251 11.76 -4.96 -3.76
C ASP A 251 11.72 -5.04 -2.22
N LEU A 252 12.83 -4.67 -1.57
CA LEU A 252 13.00 -4.70 -0.12
C LEU A 252 14.06 -3.68 0.32
N ILE A 253 13.92 -3.21 1.56
CA ILE A 253 14.90 -2.33 2.23
C ILE A 253 15.34 -2.99 3.53
N SER A 254 16.64 -3.04 3.78
CA SER A 254 17.20 -3.49 5.05
C SER A 254 17.71 -2.31 5.88
N LEU A 255 17.46 -2.31 7.19
CA LEU A 255 18.08 -1.39 8.13
C LEU A 255 19.28 -2.10 8.77
N GLY A 256 20.49 -1.70 8.40
CA GLY A 256 21.73 -2.34 8.84
C GLY A 256 22.75 -2.53 7.72
N GLU A 257 23.94 -3.00 8.10
CA GLU A 257 25.07 -3.13 7.19
C GLU A 257 24.92 -4.31 6.22
N PRO A 258 25.38 -4.17 4.96
CA PRO A 258 25.43 -5.28 4.02
C PRO A 258 26.28 -6.45 4.52
N GLY A 259 25.77 -7.68 4.38
CA GLY A 259 26.45 -8.90 4.80
C GLY A 259 26.32 -9.26 6.29
N GLU A 260 25.65 -8.42 7.08
CA GLU A 260 25.25 -8.73 8.45
C GLU A 260 23.74 -9.02 8.52
N THR A 261 23.29 -9.65 9.60
CA THR A 261 21.85 -9.76 9.86
C THR A 261 21.30 -8.35 10.15
N PRO A 262 20.35 -7.83 9.36
CA PRO A 262 19.85 -6.48 9.57
C PRO A 262 19.07 -6.37 10.88
N GLU A 263 18.91 -5.15 11.40
CA GLU A 263 18.04 -4.89 12.55
C GLU A 263 16.56 -4.98 12.17
N ALA A 264 16.24 -4.56 10.94
CA ALA A 264 14.90 -4.62 10.37
C ALA A 264 14.91 -4.81 8.85
N VAL A 265 13.79 -5.33 8.34
CA VAL A 265 13.53 -5.60 6.94
C VAL A 265 12.16 -5.04 6.60
N LEU A 266 12.11 -4.16 5.61
CA LEU A 266 10.91 -3.49 5.12
C LEU A 266 10.57 -4.05 3.74
N THR A 267 9.34 -4.51 3.53
CA THR A 267 8.90 -5.06 2.23
C THR A 267 7.40 -4.93 2.02
N HIS A 268 6.97 -4.90 0.75
CA HIS A 268 5.55 -5.11 0.41
C HIS A 268 5.29 -6.62 0.26
N GLY A 269 4.41 -7.21 1.08
CA GLY A 269 4.21 -8.66 1.21
C GLY A 269 3.88 -9.45 -0.06
N HIS A 270 3.64 -8.77 -1.19
CA HIS A 270 3.41 -9.40 -2.49
C HIS A 270 4.56 -10.34 -2.96
N LEU A 271 5.79 -10.21 -2.45
CA LEU A 271 6.93 -11.05 -2.85
C LEU A 271 6.67 -12.56 -2.67
N THR A 272 5.86 -12.90 -1.66
CA THR A 272 5.47 -14.28 -1.30
C THR A 272 3.98 -14.53 -1.53
N ASP A 273 3.28 -13.63 -2.22
CA ASP A 273 1.86 -13.76 -2.50
C ASP A 273 1.57 -14.54 -3.81
N PRO A 274 0.85 -15.67 -3.76
CA PRO A 274 0.43 -16.45 -4.93
C PRO A 274 -0.48 -15.77 -5.94
N TRP A 275 -1.26 -14.76 -5.55
CA TRP A 275 -2.17 -14.03 -6.42
C TRP A 275 -1.61 -12.69 -6.88
N ASN A 276 -0.72 -12.10 -6.07
CA ASN A 276 -0.28 -10.72 -6.29
C ASN A 276 1.22 -10.60 -6.56
N GLY A 277 2.00 -11.68 -6.40
CA GLY A 277 3.42 -11.69 -6.68
C GLY A 277 3.78 -11.80 -8.18
N PRO A 278 5.08 -11.73 -8.54
CA PRO A 278 5.58 -11.69 -9.93
C PRO A 278 5.09 -12.75 -10.93
N ARG A 279 4.48 -13.85 -10.47
CA ARG A 279 3.89 -14.90 -11.33
C ARG A 279 2.37 -15.03 -11.19
N GLY A 280 1.79 -14.41 -10.17
CA GLY A 280 0.38 -14.46 -9.85
C GLY A 280 -0.39 -13.20 -10.25
N ALA A 281 0.29 -12.04 -10.34
CA ALA A 281 -0.29 -10.70 -10.44
C ALA A 281 -1.43 -10.53 -11.45
N TRP A 282 -1.42 -11.28 -12.56
CA TRP A 282 -2.51 -11.27 -13.54
C TRP A 282 -3.87 -11.64 -12.94
N ARG A 283 -3.90 -12.48 -11.89
CA ARG A 283 -5.13 -12.89 -11.19
C ARG A 283 -5.68 -11.75 -10.37
N GLY A 284 -4.86 -11.18 -9.48
CA GLY A 284 -5.22 -10.02 -8.67
C GLY A 284 -5.74 -8.90 -9.57
N ARG A 285 -5.00 -8.57 -10.63
CA ARG A 285 -5.38 -7.55 -11.61
C ARG A 285 -6.74 -7.79 -12.27
N ILE A 286 -7.05 -9.03 -12.67
CA ILE A 286 -8.36 -9.33 -13.29
C ILE A 286 -9.48 -9.27 -12.25
N VAL A 287 -9.26 -9.80 -11.03
CA VAL A 287 -10.25 -9.73 -9.95
C VAL A 287 -10.55 -8.28 -9.59
N THR A 288 -9.52 -7.44 -9.41
CA THR A 288 -9.67 -5.99 -9.19
C THR A 288 -10.41 -5.32 -10.35
N TRP A 289 -10.06 -5.66 -11.60
CA TRP A 289 -10.73 -5.10 -12.78
C TRP A 289 -12.23 -5.45 -12.86
N LEU A 290 -12.60 -6.69 -12.50
CA LEU A 290 -14.00 -7.12 -12.42
C LEU A 290 -14.74 -6.47 -11.26
N ALA A 291 -14.12 -6.42 -10.08
CA ALA A 291 -14.67 -5.79 -8.88
C ALA A 291 -15.01 -4.31 -9.16
N ASN A 292 -14.09 -3.55 -9.74
CA ASN A 292 -14.31 -2.16 -10.15
C ASN A 292 -15.46 -2.00 -11.16
N SER A 293 -15.59 -2.94 -12.09
CA SER A 293 -16.66 -2.92 -13.09
C SER A 293 -18.04 -3.15 -12.45
N ILE A 294 -18.13 -4.09 -11.51
CA ILE A 294 -19.35 -4.32 -10.73
C ILE A 294 -19.67 -3.09 -9.87
N ALA A 295 -18.65 -2.54 -9.24
CA ALA A 295 -18.76 -1.38 -8.40
C ALA A 295 -19.31 -0.18 -9.21
N ASP A 296 -18.83 0.05 -10.44
CA ASP A 296 -19.27 1.15 -11.31
C ASP A 296 -20.74 1.01 -11.74
N LEU A 297 -21.24 -0.22 -11.87
CA LEU A 297 -22.66 -0.46 -12.12
C LEU A 297 -23.52 -0.22 -10.88
N ARG A 298 -23.03 -0.59 -9.69
CA ARG A 298 -23.79 -0.53 -8.43
C ARG A 298 -23.69 0.80 -7.70
N GLY A 299 -22.69 1.62 -8.00
CA GLY A 299 -22.45 2.90 -7.33
C GLY A 299 -21.83 2.80 -5.94
N HIS A 300 -21.30 1.62 -5.54
CA HIS A 300 -20.54 1.44 -4.29
C HIS A 300 -19.25 0.68 -4.56
N GLU A 301 -18.18 0.99 -3.83
CA GLU A 301 -16.90 0.28 -3.89
C GLU A 301 -16.94 -1.05 -3.15
N LEU A 302 -16.25 -2.04 -3.72
CA LEU A 302 -16.03 -3.34 -3.10
C LEU A 302 -14.62 -3.35 -2.50
N GLY A 303 -14.49 -3.70 -1.22
CA GLY A 303 -13.19 -3.85 -0.56
C GLY A 303 -12.71 -2.62 0.22
N ILE A 304 -13.37 -1.46 0.09
CA ILE A 304 -13.07 -0.31 0.95
C ILE A 304 -13.57 -0.60 2.37
N THR A 305 -12.71 -0.49 3.38
CA THR A 305 -13.18 -0.63 4.77
C THR A 305 -13.83 0.67 5.25
N GLY A 306 -15.03 0.56 5.80
CA GLY A 306 -15.78 1.71 6.29
C GLY A 306 -15.34 2.14 7.70
N SER A 307 -16.15 3.02 8.32
CA SER A 307 -15.95 3.43 9.71
C SER A 307 -15.95 2.26 10.70
N GLU A 308 -16.60 1.14 10.36
CA GLU A 308 -16.64 -0.07 11.19
C GLU A 308 -15.25 -0.65 11.49
N ALA A 309 -14.32 -0.63 10.52
CA ALA A 309 -12.96 -1.12 10.73
C ALA A 309 -12.18 -0.23 11.70
N ARG A 310 -12.32 1.10 11.55
CA ARG A 310 -11.80 2.08 12.51
C ARG A 310 -12.37 1.86 13.91
N GLU A 311 -13.68 1.72 14.02
CA GLU A 311 -14.37 1.50 15.30
C GLU A 311 -14.03 0.16 15.95
N ALA A 312 -13.78 -0.87 15.14
CA ALA A 312 -13.29 -2.15 15.63
C ALA A 312 -11.86 -2.01 16.17
N LEU A 313 -10.98 -1.31 15.47
CA LEU A 313 -9.61 -1.09 15.91
C LEU A 313 -9.53 -0.22 17.16
N LEU A 314 -10.17 0.94 17.17
CA LEU A 314 -10.19 1.85 18.33
C LEU A 314 -10.87 1.22 19.55
N GLY A 315 -11.87 0.37 19.33
CA GLY A 315 -12.56 -0.37 20.38
C GLY A 315 -11.84 -1.63 20.88
N GLY A 316 -10.65 -1.96 20.34
CA GLY A 316 -9.90 -3.17 20.72
C GLY A 316 -10.62 -4.48 20.33
N ARG A 317 -11.37 -4.45 19.23
CA ARG A 317 -12.11 -5.58 18.62
C ARG A 317 -11.47 -6.08 17.33
N ALA A 318 -10.58 -5.31 16.71
CA ALA A 318 -9.83 -5.74 15.54
C ALA A 318 -8.86 -6.87 15.94
N GLY A 319 -9.06 -8.06 15.36
CA GLY A 319 -8.18 -9.20 15.61
C GLY A 319 -6.76 -8.93 15.08
N ASN A 320 -5.76 -9.31 15.86
CA ASN A 320 -4.34 -9.22 15.51
C ASN A 320 -3.78 -10.65 15.39
N ARG A 321 -4.00 -11.28 14.24
CA ARG A 321 -3.64 -12.67 13.97
C ARG A 321 -2.91 -12.77 12.65
N LEU A 322 -1.93 -13.68 12.59
CA LEU A 322 -1.31 -14.06 11.33
C LEU A 322 -2.36 -14.70 10.42
N ARG A 323 -2.31 -14.33 9.15
CA ARG A 323 -3.09 -14.97 8.08
C ARG A 323 -2.40 -16.26 7.66
N SER A 324 -3.17 -17.34 7.61
CA SER A 324 -2.68 -18.67 7.25
C SER A 324 -3.52 -19.27 6.14
N ILE A 325 -2.87 -19.63 5.04
CA ILE A 325 -3.52 -20.27 3.89
C ILE A 325 -3.27 -21.77 4.00
N ARG A 326 -4.17 -22.45 4.72
CA ARG A 326 -4.12 -23.89 4.96
C ARG A 326 -5.20 -24.58 4.12
N GLY A 327 -4.93 -24.80 2.84
CA GLY A 327 -5.85 -25.49 1.94
C GLY A 327 -5.31 -25.66 0.53
N PRO A 328 -6.04 -26.38 -0.37
CA PRO A 328 -5.65 -26.50 -1.77
C PRO A 328 -5.85 -25.18 -2.55
N PHE A 329 -6.48 -24.18 -1.94
CA PHE A 329 -6.73 -22.87 -2.51
C PHE A 329 -5.70 -21.88 -1.98
N SER A 330 -5.15 -21.05 -2.86
CA SER A 330 -4.18 -20.00 -2.53
C SER A 330 -4.81 -18.73 -1.94
N MET A 331 -5.98 -18.86 -1.31
CA MET A 331 -6.76 -17.76 -0.73
C MET A 331 -7.52 -18.28 0.50
N ASP A 332 -7.60 -17.48 1.57
CA ASP A 332 -8.37 -17.82 2.76
C ASP A 332 -9.87 -17.44 2.64
N ARG A 333 -10.65 -17.63 3.72
CA ARG A 333 -12.10 -17.34 3.73
C ARG A 333 -12.41 -15.85 3.68
N ASP A 334 -11.46 -15.02 4.09
CA ASP A 334 -11.55 -13.56 4.12
C ASP A 334 -10.93 -12.94 2.85
N GLN A 335 -10.61 -13.77 1.84
CA GLN A 335 -10.01 -13.40 0.56
C GLN A 335 -8.56 -12.90 0.64
N PHE A 336 -7.87 -13.14 1.76
CA PHE A 336 -6.43 -12.88 1.86
C PHE A 336 -5.63 -13.96 1.15
N THR A 337 -4.54 -13.51 0.51
CA THR A 337 -3.73 -14.35 -0.40
C THR A 337 -2.28 -14.46 0.05
N LEU A 338 -1.82 -13.65 1.00
CA LEU A 338 -0.54 -13.83 1.70
C LEU A 338 -0.63 -14.85 2.85
N ASN A 339 0.36 -15.75 2.92
CA ASN A 339 0.51 -16.69 4.04
C ASN A 339 1.59 -16.20 5.02
N GLU A 340 1.18 -15.40 6.00
CA GLU A 340 2.09 -14.79 6.97
C GLU A 340 2.66 -15.82 7.97
N THR A 341 1.90 -16.88 8.27
CA THR A 341 2.41 -18.01 9.10
C THR A 341 3.63 -18.67 8.48
N GLU A 342 3.65 -18.90 7.16
CA GLU A 342 4.81 -19.51 6.50
C GLU A 342 6.06 -18.61 6.54
N ILE A 343 5.86 -17.29 6.50
CA ILE A 343 6.96 -16.32 6.64
C ILE A 343 7.48 -16.35 8.08
N HIS A 344 6.58 -16.35 9.06
CA HIS A 344 6.94 -16.45 10.48
C HIS A 344 7.79 -17.70 10.77
N GLU A 345 7.32 -18.87 10.36
CA GLU A 345 8.02 -20.14 10.52
C GLU A 345 9.41 -20.09 9.86
N ALA A 346 9.51 -19.57 8.63
CA ALA A 346 10.78 -19.47 7.92
C ALA A 346 11.79 -18.54 8.61
N PHE A 347 11.34 -17.39 9.13
CA PHE A 347 12.22 -16.48 9.88
C PHE A 347 12.66 -17.09 11.21
N ALA A 348 11.74 -17.73 11.94
CA ALA A 348 12.05 -18.42 13.19
C ALA A 348 13.05 -19.56 12.98
N ASP A 349 12.91 -20.35 11.91
CA ASP A 349 13.84 -21.43 11.56
C ASP A 349 15.24 -20.91 11.20
N CYS A 350 15.32 -19.76 10.54
CA CYS A 350 16.59 -19.20 10.07
C CYS A 350 17.35 -18.43 11.15
N PHE A 351 16.66 -17.63 11.96
CA PHE A 351 17.29 -16.71 12.90
C PHE A 351 17.00 -17.04 14.38
N GLY A 352 16.04 -17.92 14.67
CA GLY A 352 15.46 -18.12 15.99
C GLY A 352 14.32 -17.14 16.28
N GLU A 353 13.38 -17.55 17.15
CA GLU A 353 12.14 -16.80 17.43
C GLU A 353 12.36 -15.35 17.94
N GLU A 354 13.46 -15.10 18.67
CA GLU A 354 13.72 -13.80 19.31
C GLU A 354 14.92 -13.03 18.72
N ALA A 355 15.73 -13.69 17.88
CA ALA A 355 17.04 -13.18 17.44
C ALA A 355 17.08 -12.70 15.98
N GLY A 356 15.98 -12.83 15.24
CA GLY A 356 15.87 -12.32 13.86
C GLY A 356 15.68 -10.81 13.74
N PRO A 357 15.76 -10.27 12.51
CA PRO A 357 15.39 -8.88 12.22
C PRO A 357 13.91 -8.62 12.53
N TRP A 358 13.56 -7.35 12.76
CA TRP A 358 12.16 -6.92 12.66
C TRP A 358 11.65 -7.04 11.23
N LEU A 359 10.51 -7.69 11.02
CA LEU A 359 9.79 -7.66 9.76
C LEU A 359 8.74 -6.55 9.78
N VAL A 360 8.93 -5.55 8.92
CA VAL A 360 7.99 -4.44 8.69
C VAL A 360 7.30 -4.66 7.35
N LEU A 361 6.00 -4.92 7.38
CA LEU A 361 5.22 -5.26 6.19
C LEU A 361 4.27 -4.12 5.78
N GLY A 362 4.22 -3.84 4.48
CA GLY A 362 3.06 -3.26 3.81
C GLY A 362 2.40 -4.36 2.96
N HIS A 363 1.11 -4.65 3.08
CA HIS A 363 0.41 -5.60 2.18
C HIS A 363 -1.04 -5.83 2.58
N THR A 364 -1.27 -6.08 3.87
CA THR A 364 -2.62 -6.36 4.35
C THR A 364 -3.18 -5.06 4.91
N HIS A 365 -4.39 -4.69 4.50
CA HIS A 365 -5.11 -3.51 4.98
C HIS A 365 -5.48 -3.53 6.47
N VAL A 366 -4.93 -4.49 7.23
CA VAL A 366 -5.18 -4.66 8.66
C VAL A 366 -3.87 -4.42 9.38
N PRO A 367 -3.73 -3.29 10.09
CA PRO A 367 -2.52 -3.00 10.84
C PRO A 367 -2.35 -4.02 11.98
N GLY A 368 -1.09 -4.39 12.26
CA GLY A 368 -0.77 -5.43 13.23
C GLY A 368 0.55 -5.18 13.94
N ASP A 369 0.60 -5.54 15.22
CA ASP A 369 1.78 -5.43 16.07
C ASP A 369 1.94 -6.72 16.86
N GLY A 370 2.97 -7.52 16.55
CA GLY A 370 3.19 -8.82 17.15
C GLY A 370 1.98 -9.76 17.03
N PRO A 371 1.46 -10.03 15.83
CA PRO A 371 0.26 -10.82 15.61
C PRO A 371 0.37 -12.23 16.19
N TRP A 372 -0.78 -12.74 16.63
CA TRP A 372 -0.91 -14.09 17.16
C TRP A 372 -0.93 -15.14 16.05
N ASP A 373 -0.10 -16.16 16.19
CA ASP A 373 -0.13 -17.35 15.36
C ASP A 373 -1.05 -18.41 15.99
N PRO A 374 -2.21 -18.70 15.39
CA PRO A 374 -3.10 -19.74 15.92
C PRO A 374 -2.53 -21.15 15.76
N GLY A 375 -1.56 -21.36 14.86
CA GLY A 375 -0.96 -22.66 14.59
C GLY A 375 0.06 -23.09 15.65
N THR A 376 0.94 -22.16 16.05
CA THR A 376 1.96 -22.40 17.07
C THR A 376 1.52 -21.94 18.46
N ASN A 377 0.39 -21.22 18.55
CA ASN A 377 -0.09 -20.62 19.79
C ASN A 377 0.97 -19.68 20.42
N SER A 378 1.67 -18.92 19.56
CA SER A 378 2.71 -17.96 19.92
C SER A 378 2.51 -16.61 19.21
N ARG A 379 3.27 -15.58 19.59
CA ARG A 379 3.28 -14.29 18.88
C ARG A 379 4.50 -14.18 18.01
N TYR A 380 4.34 -13.62 16.82
CA TYR A 380 5.48 -13.19 16.03
C TYR A 380 5.99 -11.85 16.56
N ARG A 381 6.79 -11.86 17.62
CA ARG A 381 7.15 -10.64 18.38
C ARG A 381 7.89 -9.59 17.56
N ARG A 382 8.65 -10.00 16.55
CA ARG A 382 9.43 -9.11 15.68
C ARG A 382 8.73 -8.82 14.36
N TYR A 383 7.43 -8.57 14.40
CA TYR A 383 6.60 -8.27 13.23
C TYR A 383 5.74 -7.05 13.49
N VAL A 384 5.71 -6.12 12.55
CA VAL A 384 4.76 -5.01 12.50
C VAL A 384 4.26 -4.85 11.06
N ASN A 385 2.96 -4.59 10.91
CA ASN A 385 2.36 -4.27 9.63
C ASN A 385 1.67 -2.92 9.71
N ALA A 386 2.06 -2.03 8.80
CA ALA A 386 1.55 -0.67 8.76
C ALA A 386 0.04 -0.64 8.45
N GLY A 387 -0.46 -1.56 7.62
CA GLY A 387 -1.86 -1.66 7.19
C GLY A 387 -2.47 -0.36 6.68
N SER A 388 -1.63 0.55 6.21
CA SER A 388 -1.94 1.93 5.92
C SER A 388 -3.11 2.06 4.94
N GLY A 389 -4.05 2.97 5.24
CA GLY A 389 -4.91 3.53 4.21
C GLY A 389 -6.27 2.87 3.95
N VAL A 390 -6.83 2.02 4.85
CA VAL A 390 -8.15 1.45 4.55
C VAL A 390 -9.30 1.84 5.48
N GLY A 391 -9.03 2.37 6.67
CA GLY A 391 -10.10 2.88 7.56
C GLY A 391 -10.59 4.28 7.14
N GLU A 392 -11.92 4.48 7.07
CA GLU A 392 -12.45 5.83 6.85
C GLU A 392 -11.97 6.80 7.96
N ARG A 393 -11.38 7.92 7.56
CA ARG A 393 -10.82 9.00 8.40
C ARG A 393 -9.70 8.53 9.34
N PHE A 394 -9.02 7.45 8.97
CA PHE A 394 -8.04 6.81 9.83
C PHE A 394 -6.87 6.30 8.99
N LEU A 395 -5.67 6.79 9.29
CA LEU A 395 -4.44 6.36 8.62
C LEU A 395 -3.52 5.69 9.64
N THR A 396 -2.79 4.67 9.23
CA THR A 396 -1.76 4.03 10.04
C THR A 396 -0.41 4.14 9.35
N ALA A 397 0.68 4.07 10.12
CA ALA A 397 2.06 4.05 9.64
C ALA A 397 2.94 3.34 10.68
N VAL A 398 4.19 3.07 10.33
CA VAL A 398 5.21 2.58 11.27
C VAL A 398 6.28 3.65 11.45
N GLU A 399 6.59 3.98 12.69
CA GLU A 399 7.74 4.82 13.06
C GLU A 399 8.92 3.91 13.41
N TRP A 400 10.08 4.17 12.81
CA TRP A 400 11.38 3.67 13.26
C TRP A 400 12.18 4.84 13.78
N ASP A 401 12.39 4.91 15.10
CA ASP A 401 13.24 5.94 15.72
C ASP A 401 14.65 5.38 15.96
N GLY A 402 15.55 5.60 15.00
CA GLY A 402 16.94 5.15 15.08
C GLY A 402 17.76 5.82 16.19
N THR A 403 17.26 6.90 16.78
CA THR A 403 17.92 7.59 17.90
C THR A 403 17.57 7.00 19.27
N SER A 404 16.57 6.12 19.32
CA SER A 404 16.17 5.39 20.53
C SER A 404 17.23 4.37 20.93
N ASN A 405 17.44 4.20 22.25
CA ASN A 405 18.27 3.10 22.79
C ASN A 405 17.58 1.73 22.63
N ASP A 406 16.25 1.70 22.52
CA ASP A 406 15.44 0.52 22.22
C ASP A 406 14.87 0.70 20.80
N ARG A 407 15.71 0.45 19.79
CA ARG A 407 15.33 0.57 18.38
C ARG A 407 14.34 -0.52 18.01
N ARG A 408 13.13 -0.10 17.65
CA ARG A 408 12.08 -0.98 17.16
C ARG A 408 11.10 -0.20 16.30
N PRO A 409 10.39 -0.89 15.39
CA PRO A 409 9.23 -0.32 14.73
C PRO A 409 8.10 -0.10 15.75
N VAL A 410 7.41 1.03 15.63
CA VAL A 410 6.22 1.37 16.42
C VAL A 410 5.06 1.61 15.47
N LEU A 411 3.99 0.84 15.62
CA LEU A 411 2.77 1.03 14.84
C LEU A 411 2.02 2.26 15.36
N MET A 412 1.66 3.16 14.45
CA MET A 412 1.06 4.46 14.77
C MET A 412 -0.24 4.64 13.99
N ALA A 413 -1.20 5.32 14.61
CA ALA A 413 -2.45 5.75 14.00
C ALA A 413 -2.56 7.27 14.00
N TYR A 414 -3.23 7.79 12.96
CA TYR A 414 -3.43 9.19 12.69
C TYR A 414 -4.88 9.45 12.32
N ALA A 415 -5.49 10.39 13.03
CA ALA A 415 -6.88 10.79 12.81
C ALA A 415 -7.13 12.17 13.39
N ARG A 416 -8.25 12.78 13.03
CA ARG A 416 -8.69 13.99 13.71
C ARG A 416 -9.10 13.67 15.14
N ARG A 417 -9.01 14.65 16.04
CA ARG A 417 -9.34 14.45 17.46
C ARG A 417 -10.79 13.98 17.66
N SER A 418 -11.75 14.45 16.86
CA SER A 418 -13.15 14.01 16.97
C SER A 418 -13.37 12.58 16.46
N ASP A 419 -12.54 12.11 15.54
CA ASP A 419 -12.63 10.78 14.92
C ASP A 419 -12.10 9.65 15.84
N VAL A 420 -11.56 10.02 17.01
CA VAL A 420 -10.94 9.10 17.98
C VAL A 420 -11.61 9.16 19.35
N GLU A 421 -12.80 9.76 19.46
CA GLU A 421 -13.62 9.67 20.67
C GLU A 421 -14.01 8.21 20.90
N VAL A 422 -13.28 7.56 21.81
CA VAL A 422 -13.31 6.12 22.07
C VAL A 422 -14.65 5.73 22.69
N PRO A 423 -15.45 4.83 22.08
CA PRO A 423 -16.49 4.12 22.81
C PRO A 423 -15.83 3.32 23.94
N PRO A 424 -16.40 3.25 25.16
CA PRO A 424 -15.73 2.65 26.31
C PRO A 424 -15.15 1.28 25.99
N ALA A 425 -13.86 1.09 26.30
CA ALA A 425 -13.16 -0.16 26.06
C ALA A 425 -13.94 -1.32 26.70
N VAL A 426 -14.26 -2.35 25.91
CA VAL A 426 -14.88 -3.56 26.45
C VAL A 426 -13.80 -4.30 27.24
N THR A 427 -13.72 -4.03 28.54
CA THR A 427 -12.71 -4.63 29.44
C THR A 427 -13.05 -6.06 29.86
N ASP A 428 -14.32 -6.48 29.74
CA ASP A 428 -14.84 -7.78 30.18
C ASP A 428 -15.29 -8.70 29.02
N SER A 429 -14.59 -8.65 27.88
CA SER A 429 -14.89 -9.57 26.78
C SER A 429 -14.22 -10.94 26.98
N THR A 430 -15.02 -12.01 26.94
CA THR A 430 -14.54 -13.40 26.91
C THR A 430 -14.07 -13.82 25.51
N ASP A 431 -14.24 -12.97 24.49
CA ASP A 431 -13.82 -13.26 23.12
C ASP A 431 -12.28 -13.23 23.03
N PRO A 432 -11.65 -14.35 22.61
CA PRO A 432 -10.21 -14.44 22.40
C PRO A 432 -9.63 -13.35 21.48
N ALA A 433 -10.43 -12.75 20.59
CA ALA A 433 -10.00 -11.64 19.74
C ALA A 433 -9.60 -10.38 20.54
N HIS A 434 -10.26 -10.09 21.67
CA HIS A 434 -9.95 -8.93 22.51
C HIS A 434 -8.62 -9.04 23.27
N ARG A 435 -8.13 -10.27 23.47
CA ARG A 435 -6.85 -10.54 24.15
C ARG A 435 -5.62 -10.27 23.29
N ILE A 436 -5.83 -10.18 21.98
CA ILE A 436 -4.77 -9.99 21.00
C ILE A 436 -4.90 -8.64 20.27
N ALA A 437 -6.08 -8.02 20.31
CA ALA A 437 -6.36 -6.77 19.63
C ALA A 437 -5.41 -5.63 20.02
N VAL A 438 -4.98 -4.89 19.01
CA VAL A 438 -4.21 -3.66 19.14
C VAL A 438 -5.06 -2.58 19.83
N ARG A 439 -4.45 -1.76 20.68
CA ARG A 439 -5.14 -0.70 21.45
C ARG A 439 -4.45 0.66 21.27
N PRO A 440 -5.23 1.75 21.20
CA PRO A 440 -4.68 3.10 21.13
C PRO A 440 -4.07 3.52 22.47
N GLY A 441 -2.86 4.07 22.40
CA GLY A 441 -2.14 4.68 23.51
C GLY A 441 -2.42 6.17 23.68
N PRO A 442 -1.54 6.89 24.41
CA PRO A 442 -1.63 8.34 24.54
C PRO A 442 -1.60 9.05 23.18
N MET A 443 -2.34 10.15 23.10
CA MET A 443 -2.48 10.93 21.87
C MET A 443 -1.56 12.15 21.91
N GLN A 444 -0.86 12.41 20.81
CA GLN A 444 -0.04 13.60 20.59
C GLN A 444 -0.60 14.39 19.41
N THR A 445 -0.73 15.70 19.53
CA THR A 445 -1.14 16.55 18.39
C THR A 445 0.05 16.78 17.46
N ILE A 446 -0.16 16.61 16.16
CA ILE A 446 0.88 16.78 15.12
C ILE A 446 0.54 17.87 14.09
N GLY A 447 -0.68 18.37 14.10
CA GLY A 447 -1.13 19.37 13.13
C GLY A 447 -2.62 19.62 13.23
N SER A 448 -3.21 20.18 12.18
CA SER A 448 -4.66 20.41 12.13
C SER A 448 -5.21 20.37 10.71
N ILE A 449 -6.50 20.04 10.59
CA ILE A 449 -7.25 20.10 9.33
C ILE A 449 -8.48 20.98 9.59
N ASP A 450 -8.59 22.10 8.87
CA ASP A 450 -9.68 23.09 9.04
C ASP A 450 -9.82 23.60 10.49
N GLY A 451 -8.69 23.73 11.20
CA GLY A 451 -8.65 24.14 12.61
C GLY A 451 -8.92 23.02 13.61
N GLU A 452 -9.27 21.83 13.16
CA GLU A 452 -9.45 20.65 14.01
C GLU A 452 -8.10 19.94 14.24
N PRO A 453 -7.68 19.67 15.49
CA PRO A 453 -6.42 18.98 15.76
C PRO A 453 -6.36 17.58 15.13
N VAL A 454 -5.24 17.27 14.49
CA VAL A 454 -4.88 15.91 14.08
C VAL A 454 -3.95 15.34 15.13
N VAL A 455 -4.27 14.13 15.59
CA VAL A 455 -3.49 13.42 16.59
C VAL A 455 -2.84 12.19 16.00
N LYS A 456 -1.64 11.87 16.52
CA LYS A 456 -1.03 10.55 16.39
C LYS A 456 -1.12 9.78 17.70
N MET A 457 -1.23 8.46 17.63
CA MET A 457 -1.25 7.58 18.80
C MET A 457 -0.58 6.25 18.48
N GLU A 458 0.16 5.72 19.45
CA GLU A 458 0.71 4.38 19.36
C GLU A 458 -0.42 3.34 19.37
N LEU A 459 -0.29 2.35 18.51
CA LEU A 459 -1.16 1.21 18.40
C LEU A 459 -0.38 -0.02 18.87
N ARG A 460 -0.73 -0.55 20.04
CA ARG A 460 0.02 -1.68 20.63
C ARG A 460 -0.89 -2.84 21.01
N ALA A 461 -0.47 -4.07 20.70
CA ALA A 461 -1.13 -5.25 21.22
C ALA A 461 -0.82 -5.43 22.73
N PRO A 462 -1.81 -5.78 23.58
CA PRO A 462 -1.57 -5.97 25.01
C PRO A 462 -0.48 -7.02 25.23
N ALA A 463 0.32 -6.86 26.29
CA ALA A 463 1.24 -7.92 26.70
C ALA A 463 0.44 -9.20 26.94
N THR A 464 0.90 -10.33 26.40
CA THR A 464 0.25 -11.63 26.61
C THR A 464 0.07 -11.81 28.13
N PRO A 465 -1.15 -12.09 28.64
CA PRO A 465 -1.28 -12.47 30.03
C PRO A 465 -0.37 -13.68 30.24
N ALA A 466 0.51 -13.62 31.24
CA ALA A 466 1.18 -14.82 31.71
C ALA A 466 0.09 -15.87 31.97
N HIS A 467 0.22 -17.04 31.36
CA HIS A 467 -0.74 -18.13 31.53
C HIS A 467 -0.99 -18.34 33.03
N GLY A 468 -2.23 -18.13 33.45
CA GLY A 468 -2.78 -18.67 34.69
C GLY A 468 -3.44 -20.00 34.42
#